data_AF-A0A5J6G8J7-F1
#
_entry.id   AF-A0A5J6G8J7-F1
#
_cell.length_a   1.000
_cell.length_b   1.000
_cell.length_c   1.000
_cell.angle_alpha   90.00
_cell.angle_beta   90.00
_cell.angle_gamma   90.00
#
_symmetry.space_group_name_H-M   'P 1'
#
loop_
_entity.id
_entity.type
_entity.pdbx_description
1 polymer ?
#
loop_
_entity_poly.entity_id
_entity_poly.type
_entity_poly.pdbx_seq_one_letter_code
_entity_poly.pdbx_strand_id
1 'polypeptide(L)'
;MKAGDTTTAPLRLATAWPLENALFSAAIAAERIPWIDAPARALGLRMFTRRYLTRQVLAQLRRTARSRPLLLRTAFGTFVTPLNAEDARSLISEAEEAGVRGTVTGVTARGHRLRLTEHVPLPVALSALHSRARSTAADAALELLRTLGPGARLDHAAWCAVARRVARRIVLGDEAVDDTLVSDILDLTARAEDATEHSARLAALRRRLAPYVHDPAPGSLVAAVPDDDTRQGVAEHALETVTRALTDTVFQALALASVLPVAPATDRVEQAVSSALRRYPPLSATAHEVCAPFRWRGMGIDSGSDILYATAWLRDLDQEHGHGDDGPSASLCAAPVPCAAAELAVLAATEVTRAVLRSAEPVVHTPRIDPDAPPADLHADSLDLALTDTDPRGGVPSFAPGAGGSSARHAALAHDSARSLDEQARQLADCARQSHWNHDAFGEECRMTLLAHAERCTRAAEDVRRAAQWLER
;
A
#
# COMPACT_ATOMS: atom_id res chain seq x y z
N MET A 1 3.63 57.49 27.47
CA MET A 1 4.20 56.14 27.32
C MET A 1 3.41 55.42 26.23
N LYS A 2 3.92 55.39 24.99
CA LYS A 2 3.33 54.60 23.91
C LYS A 2 3.96 53.21 23.98
N ALA A 3 3.14 52.19 24.19
CA ALA A 3 3.55 50.80 24.08
C ALA A 3 4.04 50.57 22.64
N GLY A 4 5.31 50.21 22.50
CA GLY A 4 5.88 49.82 21.21
C GLY A 4 5.28 48.50 20.80
N ASP A 5 4.33 48.56 19.87
CA ASP A 5 3.84 47.42 19.11
C ASP A 5 5.00 46.94 18.23
N THR A 6 5.86 46.11 18.81
CA THR A 6 6.93 45.42 18.07
C THR A 6 6.31 44.18 17.48
N THR A 7 5.61 44.37 16.36
CA THR A 7 5.23 43.28 15.46
C THR A 7 6.52 42.70 14.90
N THR A 8 7.15 41.77 15.64
CA THR A 8 8.30 41.03 15.16
C THR A 8 7.86 40.26 13.92
N ALA A 9 8.45 40.62 12.78
CA ALA A 9 8.22 39.92 11.53
C ALA A 9 8.51 38.42 11.76
N PRO A 10 7.64 37.51 11.30
CA PRO A 10 7.83 36.09 11.51
C PRO A 10 9.17 35.65 10.93
N LEU A 11 9.89 34.83 11.68
CA LEU A 11 11.13 34.20 11.21
C LEU A 11 10.78 33.36 9.98
N ARG A 12 11.57 33.47 8.91
CA ARG A 12 11.36 32.64 7.72
C ARG A 12 12.20 31.37 7.84
N LEU A 13 11.66 30.27 7.33
CA LEU A 13 12.44 29.05 7.13
C LEU A 13 13.64 29.34 6.21
N ALA A 14 14.77 28.72 6.53
CA ALA A 14 15.93 28.75 5.65
C ALA A 14 15.58 28.04 4.34
N THR A 15 15.86 28.70 3.21
CA THR A 15 15.70 28.11 1.89
C THR A 15 16.94 27.31 1.53
N ALA A 16 16.76 26.09 1.05
CA ALA A 16 17.86 25.26 0.57
C ALA A 16 18.61 25.95 -0.59
N TRP A 17 19.90 25.64 -0.72
CA TRP A 17 20.72 26.19 -1.80
C TRP A 17 20.21 25.71 -3.18
N PRO A 18 20.45 26.47 -4.26
CA PRO A 18 20.02 26.06 -5.61
C PRO A 18 20.47 24.65 -5.99
N LEU A 19 21.70 24.27 -5.63
CA LEU A 19 22.22 22.92 -5.87
C LEU A 19 21.50 21.84 -5.05
N GLU A 20 21.16 22.14 -3.80
CA GLU A 20 20.39 21.23 -2.94
C GLU A 20 18.97 21.01 -3.51
N ASN A 21 18.33 22.07 -4.02
CA ASN A 21 17.05 21.96 -4.73
C ASN A 21 17.15 21.11 -6.00
N ALA A 22 18.22 21.27 -6.77
CA ALA A 22 18.45 20.48 -7.99
C ALA A 22 18.69 18.99 -7.66
N LEU A 23 19.55 18.70 -6.68
CA LEU A 23 19.85 17.33 -6.24
C LEU A 23 18.59 16.64 -5.69
N PHE A 24 17.81 17.34 -4.88
CA PHE A 24 16.57 16.81 -4.34
C PHE A 24 15.51 16.58 -5.43
N SER A 25 15.39 17.51 -6.39
CA SER A 25 14.52 17.33 -7.56
C SER A 25 14.94 16.12 -8.40
N ALA A 26 16.25 15.92 -8.60
CA ALA A 26 16.77 14.75 -9.31
C ALA A 26 16.48 13.44 -8.55
N ALA A 27 16.61 13.43 -7.23
CA ALA A 27 16.26 12.28 -6.39
C ALA A 27 14.77 11.91 -6.54
N ILE A 28 13.85 12.88 -6.42
CA ILE A 28 12.41 12.66 -6.63
C ILE A 28 12.12 12.17 -8.06
N ALA A 29 12.75 12.77 -9.07
CA ALA A 29 12.54 12.36 -10.46
C ALA A 29 13.00 10.92 -10.69
N ALA A 30 14.11 10.52 -10.08
CA ALA A 30 14.67 9.18 -10.21
C ALA A 30 13.73 8.10 -9.65
N GLU A 31 12.98 8.37 -8.58
CA GLU A 31 11.98 7.43 -8.02
C GLU A 31 10.99 6.92 -9.07
N ARG A 32 10.70 7.73 -10.09
CA ARG A 32 9.75 7.40 -11.17
C ARG A 32 10.33 6.52 -12.28
N ILE A 33 11.64 6.26 -12.28
CA ILE A 33 12.33 5.52 -13.35
C ILE A 33 12.70 4.12 -12.84
N PRO A 34 11.85 3.09 -13.03
CA PRO A 34 11.99 1.80 -12.36
C PRO A 34 13.32 1.07 -12.64
N TRP A 35 13.97 1.33 -13.77
CA TRP A 35 15.21 0.66 -14.20
C TRP A 35 16.48 1.45 -13.91
N ILE A 36 16.42 2.66 -13.34
CA ILE A 36 17.59 3.54 -13.21
C ILE A 36 18.71 2.96 -12.35
N ASP A 37 18.37 2.07 -11.42
CA ASP A 37 19.35 1.35 -10.60
C ASP A 37 19.91 0.09 -11.26
N ALA A 38 19.29 -0.42 -12.35
CA ALA A 38 19.67 -1.71 -12.93
C ALA A 38 21.14 -1.75 -13.38
N PRO A 39 21.70 -0.72 -14.07
CA PRO A 39 23.11 -0.70 -14.43
C PRO A 39 24.03 -0.65 -13.21
N ALA A 40 23.71 0.20 -12.21
CA ALA A 40 24.49 0.30 -10.98
C ALA A 40 24.48 -1.02 -10.20
N ARG A 41 23.34 -1.70 -10.12
CA ARG A 41 23.19 -3.03 -9.50
C ARG A 41 24.00 -4.09 -10.25
N ALA A 42 23.90 -4.13 -11.58
CA ALA A 42 24.63 -5.11 -12.40
C ALA A 42 26.16 -4.98 -12.28
N LEU A 43 26.65 -3.76 -12.07
CA LEU A 43 28.07 -3.47 -11.90
C LEU A 43 28.54 -3.50 -10.43
N GLY A 44 27.66 -3.83 -9.48
CA GLY A 44 27.98 -3.82 -8.04
C GLY A 44 28.19 -2.41 -7.45
N LEU A 45 27.84 -1.36 -8.19
CA LEU A 45 28.05 0.04 -7.86
C LEU A 45 26.94 0.61 -6.96
N ARG A 46 26.77 0.00 -5.76
CA ARG A 46 25.68 0.32 -4.81
C ARG A 46 25.54 1.81 -4.47
N MET A 47 26.66 2.55 -4.46
CA MET A 47 26.71 3.98 -4.16
C MET A 47 25.99 4.88 -5.19
N PHE A 48 25.70 4.37 -6.39
CA PHE A 48 24.95 5.10 -7.43
C PHE A 48 23.48 4.68 -7.52
N THR A 49 23.00 3.88 -6.57
CA THR A 49 21.57 3.55 -6.50
C THR A 49 20.78 4.72 -5.93
N ARG A 50 19.53 4.88 -6.39
CA ARG A 50 18.58 5.89 -5.92
C ARG A 50 18.51 5.97 -4.41
N ARG A 51 18.26 4.84 -3.75
CA ARG A 51 18.18 4.77 -2.28
C ARG A 51 19.41 5.36 -1.62
N TYR A 52 20.61 5.02 -2.12
CA TYR A 52 21.85 5.57 -1.57
C TYR A 52 21.98 7.06 -1.85
N LEU A 53 21.69 7.51 -3.07
CA LEU A 53 21.76 8.92 -3.46
C LEU A 53 20.75 9.78 -2.69
N THR A 54 19.48 9.38 -2.61
CA THR A 54 18.43 10.04 -1.81
C THR A 54 18.86 10.17 -0.36
N ARG A 55 19.46 9.11 0.21
CA ARG A 55 20.02 9.13 1.56
C ARG A 55 21.17 10.12 1.71
N GLN A 56 22.10 10.17 0.76
CA GLN A 56 23.22 11.13 0.78
C GLN A 56 22.72 12.58 0.66
N VAL A 57 21.70 12.83 -0.17
CA VAL A 57 21.06 14.14 -0.28
C VAL A 57 20.43 14.54 1.05
N LEU A 58 19.67 13.67 1.71
CA LEU A 58 19.06 13.97 3.02
C LEU A 58 20.11 14.15 4.12
N ALA A 59 21.16 13.33 4.14
CA ALA A 59 22.29 13.50 5.06
C ALA A 59 23.01 14.84 4.83
N GLN A 60 23.18 15.26 3.58
CA GLN A 60 23.74 16.57 3.24
C GLN A 60 22.84 17.69 3.75
N LEU A 61 21.54 17.64 3.50
CA LEU A 61 20.56 18.62 3.98
C LEU A 61 20.58 18.73 5.51
N ARG A 62 20.65 17.59 6.23
CA ARG A 62 20.78 17.57 7.70
C ARG A 62 22.02 18.32 8.17
N ARG A 63 23.17 18.07 7.53
CA ARG A 63 24.43 18.73 7.88
C ARG A 63 24.39 20.23 7.63
N THR A 64 23.90 20.67 6.46
CA THR A 64 23.87 22.09 6.09
C THR A 64 22.84 22.88 6.89
N ALA A 65 21.67 22.27 7.16
CA ALA A 65 20.61 22.88 7.96
C ALA A 65 20.79 22.74 9.48
N ARG A 66 21.79 21.96 9.94
CA ARG A 66 21.94 21.55 11.35
C ARG A 66 20.67 20.91 11.89
N SER A 67 20.12 19.97 11.11
CA SER A 67 18.88 19.23 11.39
C SER A 67 17.60 20.06 11.49
N ARG A 68 17.64 21.38 11.22
CA ARG A 68 16.46 22.23 11.18
C ARG A 68 15.67 22.01 9.89
N PRO A 69 14.33 22.21 9.89
CA PRO A 69 13.55 22.13 8.67
C PRO A 69 14.00 23.16 7.63
N LEU A 70 13.91 22.77 6.36
CA LEU A 70 14.27 23.60 5.21
C LEU A 70 13.10 23.78 4.26
N LEU A 71 13.09 24.92 3.57
CA LEU A 71 12.23 25.15 2.41
C LEU A 71 12.95 24.70 1.14
N LEU A 72 12.43 23.66 0.48
CA LEU A 72 12.86 23.19 -0.84
C LEU A 72 11.93 23.73 -1.92
N ARG A 73 12.48 24.36 -2.95
CA ARG A 73 11.77 24.83 -4.13
C ARG A 73 12.19 23.96 -5.32
N THR A 74 11.34 23.00 -5.65
CA THR A 74 11.64 21.98 -6.65
C THR A 74 10.79 22.18 -7.90
N ALA A 75 11.11 21.45 -8.97
CA ALA A 75 10.24 21.38 -10.15
C ALA A 75 8.86 20.74 -9.87
N PHE A 76 8.70 20.10 -8.71
CA PHE A 76 7.49 19.36 -8.32
C PHE A 76 6.64 20.07 -7.27
N GLY A 77 7.04 21.27 -6.85
CA GLY A 77 6.38 22.04 -5.80
C GLY A 77 7.36 22.61 -4.77
N THR A 78 6.79 23.32 -3.80
CA THR A 78 7.51 23.88 -2.66
C THR A 78 7.27 23.00 -1.45
N PHE A 79 8.34 22.45 -0.87
CA PHE A 79 8.26 21.54 0.26
C PHE A 79 8.89 22.14 1.51
N VAL A 80 8.16 22.14 2.62
CA VAL A 80 8.75 22.25 3.94
C VAL A 80 9.21 20.87 4.36
N THR A 81 10.51 20.67 4.44
CA THR A 81 11.10 19.35 4.69
C THR A 81 11.67 19.30 6.11
N PRO A 82 10.91 18.77 7.10
CA PRO A 82 11.47 18.41 8.38
C PRO A 82 12.56 17.35 8.19
N LEU A 83 13.70 17.55 8.83
CA LEU A 83 14.87 16.68 8.66
C LEU A 83 15.01 15.68 9.81
N ASN A 84 14.04 15.60 10.72
CA ASN A 84 13.95 14.61 11.79
C ASN A 84 12.47 14.33 12.11
N ALA A 85 12.18 13.19 12.74
CA ALA A 85 10.82 12.77 13.05
C ALA A 85 10.11 13.67 14.06
N GLU A 86 10.82 14.27 15.02
CA GLU A 86 10.22 15.17 16.01
C GLU A 86 9.68 16.45 15.36
N ASP A 87 10.46 17.11 14.53
CA ASP A 87 10.06 18.30 13.80
C ASP A 87 8.93 17.99 12.81
N ALA A 88 8.98 16.82 12.16
CA ALA A 88 7.89 16.39 11.29
C ALA A 88 6.57 16.26 12.06
N ARG A 89 6.61 15.58 13.22
CA ARG A 89 5.45 15.43 14.10
C ARG A 89 4.92 16.77 14.58
N SER A 90 5.79 17.60 15.14
CA SER A 90 5.42 18.91 15.66
C SER A 90 4.84 19.82 14.57
N LEU A 91 5.43 19.84 13.38
CA LEU A 91 4.97 20.68 12.27
C LEU A 91 3.61 20.22 11.71
N ILE A 92 3.40 18.91 11.58
CA ILE A 92 2.11 18.35 11.13
C ILE A 92 1.03 18.57 12.19
N SER A 93 1.33 18.32 13.47
CA SER A 93 0.38 18.57 14.57
C SER A 93 -0.03 20.03 14.66
N GLU A 94 0.89 20.97 14.50
CA GLU A 94 0.56 22.41 14.51
C GLU A 94 -0.26 22.83 13.28
N ALA A 95 -0.01 22.24 12.11
CA ALA A 95 -0.84 22.47 10.93
C ALA A 95 -2.28 21.91 11.12
N GLU A 96 -2.41 20.77 11.79
CA GLU A 96 -3.69 20.16 12.18
C GLU A 96 -4.44 21.04 13.18
N GLU A 97 -3.78 21.44 14.27
CA GLU A 97 -4.36 22.30 15.32
C GLU A 97 -4.79 23.67 14.79
N ALA A 98 -4.05 24.21 13.82
CA ALA A 98 -4.42 25.45 13.14
C ALA A 98 -5.55 25.27 12.11
N GLY A 99 -5.98 24.05 11.82
CA GLY A 99 -7.01 23.76 10.81
C GLY A 99 -6.59 24.09 9.39
N VAL A 100 -5.26 24.09 9.11
CA VAL A 100 -4.70 24.48 7.81
C VAL A 100 -4.11 23.31 7.03
N ARG A 101 -4.05 22.12 7.65
CA ARG A 101 -3.64 20.89 6.98
C ARG A 101 -4.72 20.51 5.96
N GLY A 102 -4.33 20.56 4.69
CA GLY A 102 -5.15 20.19 3.56
C GLY A 102 -5.04 18.72 3.19
N THR A 103 -5.12 18.46 1.89
CA THR A 103 -5.05 17.11 1.35
C THR A 103 -3.73 16.44 1.73
N VAL A 104 -3.80 15.14 2.05
CA VAL A 104 -2.63 14.33 2.31
C VAL A 104 -2.40 13.37 1.15
N THR A 105 -1.19 13.41 0.60
CA THR A 105 -0.77 12.54 -0.51
C THR A 105 0.34 11.62 -0.03
N GLY A 106 0.14 10.30 -0.15
CA GLY A 106 1.18 9.31 0.01
C GLY A 106 2.03 9.18 -1.26
N VAL A 107 3.33 8.92 -1.07
CA VAL A 107 4.26 8.60 -2.15
C VAL A 107 4.73 7.16 -1.96
N THR A 108 4.46 6.31 -2.96
CA THR A 108 4.92 4.92 -2.94
C THR A 108 6.42 4.84 -3.26
N ALA A 109 7.02 3.66 -3.04
CA ALA A 109 8.41 3.39 -3.41
C ALA A 109 8.70 3.50 -4.93
N ARG A 110 7.66 3.59 -5.78
CA ARG A 110 7.81 3.82 -7.24
C ARG A 110 7.60 5.29 -7.63
N GLY A 111 7.49 6.18 -6.64
CA GLY A 111 7.18 7.58 -6.86
C GLY A 111 5.74 7.84 -7.32
N HIS A 112 4.83 6.86 -7.18
CA HIS A 112 3.41 7.10 -7.45
C HIS A 112 2.79 7.90 -6.31
N ARG A 113 1.96 8.87 -6.67
CA ARG A 113 1.18 9.66 -5.71
C ARG A 113 -0.17 8.98 -5.50
N LEU A 114 -0.54 8.80 -4.24
CA LEU A 114 -1.83 8.28 -3.82
C LEU A 114 -2.48 9.31 -2.91
N ARG A 115 -3.74 9.66 -3.16
CA ARG A 115 -4.52 10.40 -2.17
C ARG A 115 -4.89 9.45 -1.04
N LEU A 116 -4.72 9.90 0.19
CA LEU A 116 -5.01 9.10 1.37
C LEU A 116 -6.33 9.57 1.98
N THR A 117 -7.11 8.63 2.50
CA THR A 117 -8.19 8.95 3.43
C THR A 117 -7.64 9.77 4.60
N GLU A 118 -8.47 10.68 5.11
CA GLU A 118 -8.15 11.44 6.31
C GLU A 118 -7.77 10.50 7.47
N HIS A 119 -6.76 10.87 8.23
CA HIS A 119 -6.39 10.10 9.41
C HIS A 119 -7.42 10.36 10.51
N VAL A 120 -8.18 9.33 10.86
CA VAL A 120 -9.12 9.36 11.99
C VAL A 120 -8.61 8.43 13.08
N PRO A 121 -8.36 8.91 14.31
CA PRO A 121 -7.94 8.07 15.42
C PRO A 121 -8.95 6.94 15.67
N LEU A 122 -8.45 5.72 15.90
CA LEU A 122 -9.27 4.57 16.23
C LEU A 122 -9.49 4.52 17.76
N PRO A 123 -10.71 4.76 18.28
CA PRO A 123 -10.96 4.93 19.72
C PRO A 123 -11.17 3.60 20.46
N VAL A 124 -10.59 2.51 19.97
CA VAL A 124 -10.77 1.16 20.55
C VAL A 124 -9.44 0.49 20.83
N ALA A 125 -9.40 -0.31 21.90
CA ALA A 125 -8.23 -1.12 22.21
C ALA A 125 -8.08 -2.26 21.19
N LEU A 126 -6.88 -2.44 20.66
CA LEU A 126 -6.58 -3.48 19.66
C LEU A 126 -6.88 -4.89 20.15
N SER A 127 -6.72 -5.14 21.45
CA SER A 127 -7.00 -6.44 22.08
C SER A 127 -8.44 -6.93 21.80
N ALA A 128 -9.40 -6.01 21.66
CA ALA A 128 -10.79 -6.35 21.31
C ALA A 128 -10.94 -6.92 19.89
N LEU A 129 -10.01 -6.59 18.99
CA LEU A 129 -10.03 -6.98 17.57
C LEU A 129 -9.13 -8.19 17.27
N HIS A 130 -8.28 -8.62 18.22
CA HIS A 130 -7.31 -9.71 18.02
C HIS A 130 -7.97 -11.02 17.57
N SER A 131 -9.05 -11.42 18.25
CA SER A 131 -9.74 -12.68 17.94
C SER A 131 -10.28 -12.67 16.51
N ARG A 132 -10.90 -11.55 16.10
CA ARG A 132 -11.45 -11.35 14.76
C ARG A 132 -10.37 -11.37 13.69
N ALA A 133 -9.28 -10.65 13.89
CA ALA A 133 -8.16 -10.61 12.95
C ALA A 133 -7.57 -12.01 12.75
N ARG A 134 -7.36 -12.76 13.85
CA ARG A 134 -6.82 -14.12 13.81
C ARG A 134 -7.76 -15.12 13.12
N SER A 135 -9.05 -15.11 13.44
CA SER A 135 -10.00 -16.05 12.82
C SER A 135 -10.16 -15.76 11.33
N THR A 136 -10.33 -14.49 10.95
CA THR A 136 -10.46 -14.07 9.55
C THR A 136 -9.20 -14.45 8.74
N ALA A 137 -8.02 -14.25 9.32
CA ALA A 137 -6.75 -14.64 8.71
C ALA A 137 -6.63 -16.14 8.49
N ALA A 138 -7.04 -16.95 9.48
CA ALA A 138 -7.03 -18.41 9.38
C ALA A 138 -7.96 -18.91 8.28
N ASP A 139 -9.19 -18.39 8.23
CA ASP A 139 -10.17 -18.75 7.19
C ASP A 139 -9.64 -18.43 5.78
N ALA A 140 -9.07 -17.23 5.61
CA ALA A 140 -8.57 -16.78 4.32
C ALA A 140 -7.36 -17.59 3.84
N ALA A 141 -6.44 -17.95 4.74
CA ALA A 141 -5.32 -18.82 4.40
C ALA A 141 -5.81 -20.22 3.99
N LEU A 142 -6.78 -20.79 4.70
CA LEU A 142 -7.37 -22.08 4.34
C LEU A 142 -8.08 -22.03 2.99
N GLU A 143 -8.82 -20.96 2.70
CA GLU A 143 -9.48 -20.79 1.41
C GLU A 143 -8.48 -20.63 0.26
N LEU A 144 -7.44 -19.81 0.46
CA LEU A 144 -6.36 -19.65 -0.49
C LEU A 144 -5.67 -20.98 -0.79
N LEU A 145 -5.32 -21.75 0.25
CA LEU A 145 -4.65 -23.04 0.08
C LEU A 145 -5.57 -24.14 -0.47
N ARG A 146 -6.89 -24.02 -0.33
CA ARG A 146 -7.84 -24.94 -1.00
C ARG A 146 -7.96 -24.67 -2.49
N THR A 147 -7.86 -23.41 -2.90
CA THR A 147 -7.95 -23.01 -4.31
C THR A 147 -6.63 -23.24 -5.04
N LEU A 148 -5.51 -23.05 -4.35
CA LEU A 148 -4.18 -23.33 -4.85
C LEU A 148 -3.83 -24.81 -4.62
N GLY A 149 -3.67 -25.57 -5.70
CA GLY A 149 -3.09 -26.91 -5.57
C GLY A 149 -1.66 -26.87 -4.99
N PRO A 150 -1.10 -27.99 -4.52
CA PRO A 150 0.27 -28.04 -4.01
C PRO A 150 1.28 -27.52 -5.04
N GLY A 151 2.19 -26.65 -4.61
CA GLY A 151 3.21 -26.05 -5.48
C GLY A 151 2.67 -25.04 -6.50
N ALA A 152 1.40 -24.63 -6.38
CA ALA A 152 0.83 -23.62 -7.26
C ALA A 152 1.50 -22.27 -7.04
N ARG A 153 1.71 -21.57 -8.16
CA ARG A 153 2.12 -20.17 -8.18
C ARG A 153 1.02 -19.32 -7.54
N LEU A 154 1.41 -18.46 -6.63
CA LEU A 154 0.55 -17.47 -6.01
C LEU A 154 0.53 -16.23 -6.90
N ASP A 155 -0.52 -16.11 -7.71
CA ASP A 155 -0.74 -14.93 -8.55
C ASP A 155 -1.02 -13.68 -7.70
N HIS A 156 -0.38 -12.56 -8.04
CA HIS A 156 -0.50 -11.32 -7.28
C HIS A 156 -1.92 -10.73 -7.36
N ALA A 157 -2.61 -10.82 -8.50
CA ALA A 157 -3.97 -10.30 -8.61
C ALA A 157 -4.97 -11.15 -7.80
N ALA A 158 -4.81 -12.48 -7.83
CA ALA A 158 -5.55 -13.39 -6.97
C ALA A 158 -5.30 -13.10 -5.48
N TRP A 159 -4.04 -12.84 -5.11
CA TRP A 159 -3.68 -12.41 -3.76
C TRP A 159 -4.37 -11.11 -3.37
N CYS A 160 -4.33 -10.07 -4.21
CA CYS A 160 -5.00 -8.80 -3.94
C CYS A 160 -6.50 -8.97 -3.72
N ALA A 161 -7.17 -9.85 -4.47
CA ALA A 161 -8.59 -10.12 -4.29
C ALA A 161 -8.89 -10.72 -2.90
N VAL A 162 -8.08 -11.70 -2.46
CA VAL A 162 -8.19 -12.29 -1.11
C VAL A 162 -7.87 -11.27 -0.03
N ALA A 163 -6.80 -10.49 -0.18
CA ALA A 163 -6.39 -9.46 0.78
C ALA A 163 -7.49 -8.41 0.99
N ARG A 164 -8.10 -7.90 -0.09
CA ARG A 164 -9.22 -6.95 -0.02
C ARG A 164 -10.44 -7.55 0.67
N ARG A 165 -10.74 -8.83 0.40
CA ARG A 165 -11.82 -9.56 1.08
C ARG A 165 -11.58 -9.69 2.58
N VAL A 166 -10.35 -10.03 2.99
CA VAL A 166 -9.94 -10.08 4.40
C VAL A 166 -10.06 -8.70 5.06
N ALA A 167 -9.60 -7.65 4.40
CA ALA A 167 -9.71 -6.29 4.92
C ALA A 167 -11.17 -5.90 5.18
N ARG A 168 -12.08 -6.17 4.23
CA ARG A 168 -13.53 -5.94 4.41
C ARG A 168 -14.10 -6.75 5.58
N ARG A 169 -13.74 -8.04 5.71
CA ARG A 169 -14.20 -8.88 6.83
C ARG A 169 -13.72 -8.37 8.19
N ILE A 170 -12.48 -7.91 8.30
CA ILE A 170 -11.94 -7.37 9.55
C ILE A 170 -12.63 -6.04 9.90
N VAL A 171 -12.74 -5.14 8.93
CA VAL A 171 -13.21 -3.77 9.19
C VAL A 171 -14.73 -3.69 9.25
N LEU A 172 -15.42 -4.17 8.21
CA LEU A 172 -16.86 -4.01 8.01
C LEU A 172 -17.69 -5.24 8.45
N GLY A 173 -17.03 -6.39 8.62
CA GLY A 173 -17.69 -7.65 9.03
C GLY A 173 -17.96 -8.60 7.87
N ASP A 174 -18.54 -9.76 8.19
CA ASP A 174 -18.73 -10.85 7.22
C ASP A 174 -19.73 -10.51 6.11
N GLU A 175 -20.68 -9.60 6.34
CA GLU A 175 -21.64 -9.17 5.32
C GLU A 175 -21.01 -8.37 4.17
N ALA A 176 -19.84 -7.78 4.40
CA ALA A 176 -19.10 -7.01 3.38
C ALA A 176 -18.15 -7.88 2.54
N VAL A 177 -18.13 -9.19 2.77
CA VAL A 177 -17.13 -10.11 2.21
C VAL A 177 -17.12 -10.07 0.68
N ASP A 178 -18.29 -10.10 0.05
CA ASP A 178 -18.45 -10.17 -1.41
C ASP A 178 -18.69 -8.81 -2.05
N ASP A 179 -18.67 -7.73 -1.26
CA ASP A 179 -18.83 -6.37 -1.77
C ASP A 179 -17.53 -5.83 -2.37
N THR A 180 -17.21 -6.29 -3.59
CA THR A 180 -15.99 -5.87 -4.30
C THR A 180 -15.99 -4.39 -4.65
N LEU A 181 -17.17 -3.78 -4.84
CA LEU A 181 -17.31 -2.36 -5.18
C LEU A 181 -16.71 -1.45 -4.12
N VAL A 182 -16.78 -1.83 -2.84
CA VAL A 182 -16.12 -1.08 -1.76
C VAL A 182 -14.63 -0.92 -2.03
N SER A 183 -13.95 -2.01 -2.40
CA SER A 183 -12.51 -1.98 -2.65
C SER A 183 -12.17 -1.32 -3.99
N ASP A 184 -13.01 -1.48 -5.02
CA ASP A 184 -12.80 -0.84 -6.31
C ASP A 184 -12.94 0.69 -6.22
N ILE A 185 -13.95 1.17 -5.49
CA ILE A 185 -14.12 2.60 -5.22
C ILE A 185 -12.97 3.14 -4.38
N LEU A 186 -12.51 2.39 -3.36
CA LEU A 186 -11.37 2.78 -2.53
C LEU A 186 -10.10 2.96 -3.36
N ASP A 187 -9.78 2.00 -4.23
CA ASP A 187 -8.62 2.06 -5.12
C ASP A 187 -8.70 3.25 -6.10
N LEU A 188 -9.89 3.49 -6.67
CA LEU A 188 -10.12 4.65 -7.53
C LEU A 188 -9.99 5.96 -6.73
N THR A 189 -10.49 6.00 -5.50
CA THR A 189 -10.38 7.18 -4.62
C THR A 189 -8.92 7.54 -4.35
N ALA A 190 -8.08 6.52 -4.10
CA ALA A 190 -6.65 6.70 -3.89
C ALA A 190 -5.91 7.19 -5.14
N ARG A 191 -6.42 6.89 -6.34
CA ARG A 191 -5.84 7.29 -7.64
C ARG A 191 -6.46 8.54 -8.25
N ALA A 192 -7.29 9.28 -7.50
CA ALA A 192 -7.92 10.50 -8.01
C ALA A 192 -6.86 11.56 -8.38
N GLU A 193 -7.00 12.14 -9.56
CA GLU A 193 -6.04 13.09 -10.14
C GLU A 193 -6.08 14.43 -9.39
N ASP A 194 -7.29 14.93 -9.11
CA ASP A 194 -7.52 16.20 -8.44
C ASP A 194 -8.40 16.08 -7.19
N ALA A 195 -8.55 17.19 -6.47
CA ALA A 195 -9.31 17.24 -5.22
C ALA A 195 -10.81 17.06 -5.44
N THR A 196 -11.36 17.55 -6.56
CA THR A 196 -12.79 17.45 -6.88
C THR A 196 -13.17 15.99 -7.15
N GLU A 197 -12.38 15.29 -7.96
CA GLU A 197 -12.54 13.87 -8.23
C GLU A 197 -12.40 13.05 -6.93
N HIS A 198 -11.40 13.37 -6.11
CA HIS A 198 -11.20 12.70 -4.83
C HIS A 198 -12.41 12.86 -3.91
N SER A 199 -12.93 14.07 -3.73
CA SER A 199 -14.13 14.32 -2.92
C SER A 199 -15.36 13.59 -3.47
N ALA A 200 -15.55 13.54 -4.79
CA ALA A 200 -16.65 12.83 -5.41
C ALA A 200 -16.57 11.31 -5.17
N ARG A 201 -15.38 10.72 -5.35
CA ARG A 201 -15.13 9.29 -5.13
C ARG A 201 -15.21 8.91 -3.65
N LEU A 202 -14.71 9.77 -2.75
CA LEU A 202 -14.85 9.58 -1.29
C LEU A 202 -16.32 9.64 -0.86
N ALA A 203 -17.11 10.56 -1.42
CA ALA A 203 -18.55 10.59 -1.17
C ALA A 203 -19.27 9.34 -1.70
N ALA A 204 -18.81 8.77 -2.82
CA ALA A 204 -19.32 7.48 -3.31
C ALA A 204 -18.95 6.32 -2.39
N LEU A 205 -17.70 6.29 -1.89
CA LEU A 205 -17.24 5.32 -0.91
C LEU A 205 -18.10 5.39 0.36
N ARG A 206 -18.35 6.59 0.89
CA ARG A 206 -19.23 6.83 2.04
C ARG A 206 -20.62 6.25 1.88
N ARG A 207 -21.25 6.53 0.73
CA ARG A 207 -22.58 5.96 0.41
C ARG A 207 -22.55 4.43 0.35
N ARG A 208 -21.47 3.83 -0.15
CA ARG A 208 -21.33 2.37 -0.21
C ARG A 208 -21.06 1.74 1.16
N LEU A 209 -20.31 2.44 2.03
CA LEU A 209 -20.01 1.99 3.38
C LEU A 209 -21.18 2.14 4.35
N ALA A 210 -22.13 3.03 4.08
CA ALA A 210 -23.23 3.37 4.98
C ALA A 210 -23.98 2.16 5.58
N PRO A 211 -24.34 1.10 4.83
CA PRO A 211 -25.03 -0.07 5.40
C PRO A 211 -24.22 -0.75 6.53
N TYR A 212 -22.91 -0.87 6.33
CA TYR A 212 -22.00 -1.51 7.30
C TYR A 212 -21.64 -0.62 8.49
N VAL A 213 -21.85 0.70 8.35
CA VAL A 213 -21.57 1.69 9.40
C VAL A 213 -22.80 1.94 10.27
N HIS A 214 -23.99 1.90 9.68
CA HIS A 214 -25.26 2.12 10.38
C HIS A 214 -25.77 0.86 11.09
N ASP A 215 -25.53 -0.32 10.53
CA ASP A 215 -25.85 -1.61 11.14
C ASP A 215 -24.62 -2.53 11.13
N PRO A 216 -23.64 -2.28 12.02
CA PRO A 216 -22.37 -2.96 11.95
C PRO A 216 -22.47 -4.40 12.46
N ALA A 217 -21.93 -5.33 11.67
CA ALA A 217 -21.94 -6.75 12.04
C ALA A 217 -21.16 -6.99 13.36
N PRO A 218 -21.68 -7.83 14.28
CA PRO A 218 -21.01 -8.12 15.55
C PRO A 218 -19.57 -8.59 15.36
N GLY A 219 -18.66 -8.02 16.16
CA GLY A 219 -17.23 -8.37 16.12
C GLY A 219 -16.42 -7.78 14.96
N SER A 220 -17.04 -6.99 14.07
CA SER A 220 -16.33 -6.11 13.13
C SER A 220 -15.63 -4.97 13.86
N LEU A 221 -14.64 -4.32 13.22
CA LEU A 221 -14.05 -3.09 13.76
C LEU A 221 -15.12 -2.02 13.96
N VAL A 222 -15.98 -1.82 12.97
CA VAL A 222 -16.98 -0.75 13.00
C VAL A 222 -17.98 -0.94 14.15
N ALA A 223 -18.34 -2.19 14.49
CA ALA A 223 -19.18 -2.48 15.65
C ALA A 223 -18.51 -2.16 17.00
N ALA A 224 -17.17 -2.17 17.06
CA ALA A 224 -16.43 -1.82 18.27
C ALA A 224 -16.32 -0.30 18.47
N VAL A 225 -16.49 0.49 17.41
CA VAL A 225 -16.36 1.95 17.43
C VAL A 225 -17.68 2.58 17.93
N PRO A 226 -17.62 3.60 18.82
CA PRO A 226 -18.80 4.33 19.28
C PRO A 226 -19.69 4.83 18.12
N ASP A 227 -20.99 4.97 18.39
CA ASP A 227 -21.96 5.47 17.41
C ASP A 227 -21.95 6.99 17.38
N ASP A 228 -20.92 7.55 16.75
CA ASP A 228 -20.72 8.99 16.60
C ASP A 228 -20.25 9.35 15.19
N ASP A 229 -20.10 10.66 14.94
CA ASP A 229 -19.73 11.22 13.65
C ASP A 229 -18.34 10.76 13.16
N THR A 230 -17.51 10.16 14.02
CA THR A 230 -16.16 9.69 13.65
C THR A 230 -16.17 8.28 13.05
N ARG A 231 -17.21 7.47 13.32
CA ARG A 231 -17.26 6.05 12.92
C ARG A 231 -17.05 5.85 11.43
N GLN A 232 -17.67 6.69 10.60
CA GLN A 232 -17.54 6.65 9.15
C GLN A 232 -16.09 6.88 8.71
N GLY A 233 -15.42 7.90 9.26
CA GLY A 233 -14.03 8.20 8.96
C GLY A 233 -13.06 7.14 9.48
N VAL A 234 -13.34 6.54 10.64
CA VAL A 234 -12.59 5.39 11.16
C VAL A 234 -12.70 4.19 10.21
N ALA A 235 -13.90 3.89 9.69
CA ALA A 235 -14.09 2.81 8.74
C ALA A 235 -13.29 3.02 7.45
N GLU A 236 -13.33 4.23 6.89
CA GLU A 236 -12.53 4.63 5.70
C GLU A 236 -11.04 4.44 5.95
N HIS A 237 -10.53 5.05 7.03
CA HIS A 237 -9.13 5.04 7.38
C HIS A 237 -8.60 3.62 7.66
N ALA A 238 -9.33 2.83 8.44
CA ALA A 238 -8.95 1.47 8.77
C ALA A 238 -9.01 0.56 7.55
N LEU A 239 -10.05 0.68 6.70
CA LEU A 239 -10.17 -0.13 5.49
C LEU A 239 -9.03 0.16 4.51
N GLU A 240 -8.67 1.42 4.29
CA GLU A 240 -7.53 1.80 3.45
C GLU A 240 -6.22 1.21 4.00
N THR A 241 -5.97 1.42 5.29
CA THR A 241 -4.71 1.05 5.95
C THR A 241 -4.53 -0.47 6.01
N VAL A 242 -5.58 -1.22 6.37
CA VAL A 242 -5.57 -2.69 6.41
C VAL A 242 -5.46 -3.27 5.01
N THR A 243 -6.19 -2.74 4.03
CA THR A 243 -6.10 -3.22 2.63
C THR A 243 -4.68 -3.10 2.11
N ARG A 244 -4.05 -1.94 2.29
CA ARG A 244 -2.66 -1.68 1.85
C ARG A 244 -1.65 -2.63 2.50
N ALA A 245 -1.77 -2.87 3.81
CA ALA A 245 -0.89 -3.81 4.50
C ALA A 245 -1.07 -5.26 4.00
N LEU A 246 -2.31 -5.68 3.75
CA LEU A 246 -2.59 -7.03 3.30
C LEU A 246 -2.19 -7.26 1.84
N THR A 247 -2.34 -6.27 0.95
CA THR A 247 -1.95 -6.43 -0.46
C THR A 247 -0.43 -6.47 -0.61
N ASP A 248 0.29 -5.55 0.02
CA ASP A 248 1.71 -5.33 -0.29
C ASP A 248 2.61 -6.02 0.75
N THR A 249 2.40 -5.71 2.03
CA THR A 249 3.30 -6.14 3.10
C THR A 249 3.30 -7.64 3.30
N VAL A 250 2.13 -8.30 3.26
CA VAL A 250 2.07 -9.76 3.45
C VAL A 250 2.79 -10.48 2.32
N PHE A 251 2.61 -10.05 1.07
CA PHE A 251 3.26 -10.67 -0.08
C PHE A 251 4.79 -10.54 0.00
N GLN A 252 5.27 -9.35 0.36
CA GLN A 252 6.69 -9.12 0.65
C GLN A 252 7.19 -9.92 1.86
N ALA A 253 6.40 -10.04 2.92
CA ALA A 253 6.76 -10.78 4.13
C ALA A 253 6.87 -12.27 3.84
N LEU A 254 5.98 -12.86 3.04
CA LEU A 254 6.09 -14.26 2.60
C LEU A 254 7.38 -14.48 1.80
N ALA A 255 7.72 -13.54 0.90
CA ALA A 255 8.98 -13.59 0.16
C ALA A 255 10.20 -13.56 1.11
N LEU A 256 10.21 -12.62 2.06
CA LEU A 256 11.30 -12.49 3.04
C LEU A 256 11.39 -13.67 4.00
N ALA A 257 10.25 -14.24 4.42
CA ALA A 257 10.22 -15.42 5.27
C ALA A 257 10.88 -16.64 4.61
N SER A 258 10.87 -16.72 3.27
CA SER A 258 11.51 -17.83 2.53
C SER A 258 13.03 -17.75 2.45
N VAL A 259 13.63 -16.58 2.68
CA VAL A 259 15.06 -16.33 2.43
C VAL A 259 15.83 -15.77 3.62
N LEU A 260 15.18 -15.03 4.52
CA LEU A 260 15.89 -14.43 5.65
C LEU A 260 16.20 -15.49 6.72
N PRO A 261 17.43 -15.51 7.25
CA PRO A 261 17.74 -16.34 8.40
C PRO A 261 16.90 -15.88 9.60
N VAL A 262 16.34 -16.83 10.33
CA VAL A 262 15.58 -16.53 11.54
C VAL A 262 16.56 -16.17 12.64
N ALA A 263 16.46 -14.95 13.16
CA ALA A 263 17.29 -14.51 14.26
C ALA A 263 16.96 -15.31 15.54
N PRO A 264 17.96 -15.64 16.39
CA PRO A 264 17.70 -16.34 17.64
C PRO A 264 16.62 -15.65 18.47
N ALA A 265 15.69 -16.43 19.04
CA ALA A 265 14.60 -15.95 19.90
C ALA A 265 13.60 -14.97 19.25
N THR A 266 13.55 -14.86 17.91
CA THR A 266 12.56 -14.04 17.19
C THR A 266 11.57 -14.93 16.43
N ASP A 267 10.28 -14.59 16.45
CA ASP A 267 9.28 -15.27 15.61
C ASP A 267 9.55 -14.96 14.13
N ARG A 268 9.67 -16.00 13.29
CA ARG A 268 9.95 -15.88 11.84
C ARG A 268 8.94 -14.96 11.16
N VAL A 269 7.67 -15.03 11.56
CA VAL A 269 6.59 -14.23 10.99
C VAL A 269 6.77 -12.75 11.34
N GLU A 270 6.94 -12.45 12.62
CA GLU A 270 7.12 -11.07 13.10
C GLU A 270 8.38 -10.44 12.50
N GLN A 271 9.47 -11.20 12.40
CA GLN A 271 10.69 -10.76 11.72
C GLN A 271 10.43 -10.40 10.26
N ALA A 272 9.70 -11.24 9.53
CA ALA A 272 9.43 -11.04 8.11
C ALA A 272 8.51 -9.83 7.86
N VAL A 273 7.43 -9.69 8.61
CA VAL A 273 6.49 -8.55 8.49
C VAL A 273 7.17 -7.24 8.89
N SER A 274 7.90 -7.23 10.00
CA SER A 274 8.67 -6.06 10.45
C SER A 274 9.73 -5.68 9.41
N SER A 275 10.41 -6.66 8.82
CA SER A 275 11.40 -6.42 7.76
C SER A 275 10.76 -5.86 6.48
N ALA A 276 9.58 -6.37 6.09
CA ALA A 276 8.84 -5.86 4.93
C ALA A 276 8.44 -4.40 5.13
N LEU A 277 7.78 -4.06 6.23
CA LEU A 277 7.36 -2.67 6.54
C LEU A 277 8.54 -1.71 6.69
N ARG A 278 9.65 -2.20 7.24
CA ARG A 278 10.85 -1.41 7.44
C ARG A 278 11.57 -1.12 6.12
N ARG A 279 11.76 -2.13 5.28
CA ARG A 279 12.61 -2.05 4.08
C ARG A 279 11.84 -1.66 2.82
N TYR A 280 10.59 -2.07 2.73
CA TYR A 280 9.73 -1.89 1.56
C TYR A 280 8.38 -1.28 1.94
N PRO A 281 8.38 -0.13 2.64
CA PRO A 281 7.16 0.47 3.14
C PRO A 281 6.18 0.82 2.00
N PRO A 282 4.88 0.51 2.15
CA PRO A 282 3.86 0.88 1.16
C PRO A 282 3.83 2.39 0.89
N LEU A 283 4.01 3.21 1.93
CA LEU A 283 4.20 4.65 1.84
C LEU A 283 5.63 5.01 2.23
N SER A 284 6.43 5.46 1.27
CA SER A 284 7.81 5.87 1.48
C SER A 284 7.93 7.31 2.01
N ALA A 285 6.97 8.15 1.66
CA ALA A 285 6.83 9.51 2.17
C ALA A 285 5.37 9.96 2.10
N THR A 286 5.01 11.00 2.85
CA THR A 286 3.72 11.69 2.75
C THR A 286 3.94 13.19 2.59
N ALA A 287 3.12 13.81 1.75
CA ALA A 287 3.06 15.25 1.56
C ALA A 287 1.74 15.77 2.14
N HIS A 288 1.82 16.76 3.02
CA HIS A 288 0.68 17.35 3.70
C HIS A 288 0.53 18.79 3.21
N GLU A 289 -0.52 19.03 2.44
CA GLU A 289 -0.80 20.35 1.88
C GLU A 289 -1.03 21.37 3.00
N VAL A 290 -0.52 22.59 2.84
CA VAL A 290 -0.81 23.73 3.71
C VAL A 290 -1.76 24.68 2.98
N CYS A 291 -3.04 24.64 3.31
CA CYS A 291 -4.07 25.44 2.61
C CYS A 291 -4.08 26.91 3.02
N ALA A 292 -3.59 27.23 4.22
CA ALA A 292 -3.54 28.59 4.74
C ALA A 292 -2.24 28.81 5.54
N PRO A 293 -1.70 30.04 5.58
CA PRO A 293 -0.46 30.30 6.29
C PRO A 293 -0.63 30.09 7.80
N PHE A 294 0.40 29.51 8.44
CA PHE A 294 0.42 29.31 9.90
C PHE A 294 1.82 29.54 10.47
N ARG A 295 1.92 29.49 11.80
CA ARG A 295 3.18 29.66 12.52
C ARG A 295 3.58 28.36 13.19
N TRP A 296 4.84 27.99 13.06
CA TRP A 296 5.44 26.86 13.76
C TRP A 296 6.71 27.30 14.46
N ARG A 297 6.76 27.22 15.80
CA ARG A 297 7.91 27.68 16.62
C ARG A 297 8.39 29.11 16.25
N GLY A 298 7.45 30.01 15.97
CA GLY A 298 7.71 31.39 15.55
C GLY A 298 8.13 31.57 14.09
N MET A 299 8.28 30.48 13.33
CA MET A 299 8.53 30.51 11.90
C MET A 299 7.22 30.56 11.10
N GLY A 300 7.17 31.38 10.05
CA GLY A 300 6.03 31.43 9.14
C GLY A 300 6.10 30.34 8.08
N ILE A 301 5.00 29.62 7.90
CA ILE A 301 4.79 28.65 6.83
C ILE A 301 3.73 29.21 5.88
N ASP A 302 4.07 29.29 4.59
CA ASP A 302 3.19 29.87 3.57
C ASP A 302 2.19 28.83 3.04
N SER A 303 0.99 29.31 2.68
CA SER A 303 0.00 28.50 1.95
C SER A 303 0.53 28.03 0.59
N GLY A 304 0.10 26.86 0.15
CA GLY A 304 0.55 26.23 -1.10
C GLY A 304 1.93 25.58 -1.00
N SER A 305 2.51 25.49 0.21
CA SER A 305 3.62 24.59 0.50
C SER A 305 3.10 23.23 0.97
N ASP A 306 3.89 22.19 0.72
CA ASP A 306 3.63 20.85 1.25
C ASP A 306 4.63 20.54 2.37
N ILE A 307 4.14 20.08 3.52
CA ILE A 307 5.02 19.49 4.54
C ILE A 307 5.37 18.07 4.06
N LEU A 308 6.63 17.82 3.74
CA LEU A 308 7.10 16.52 3.27
C LEU A 308 7.64 15.69 4.43
N TYR A 309 6.87 14.68 4.83
CA TYR A 309 7.26 13.71 5.83
C TYR A 309 7.80 12.43 5.16
N ALA A 310 9.13 12.34 5.05
CA ALA A 310 9.81 11.22 4.40
C ALA A 310 10.07 10.05 5.38
N THR A 311 8.99 9.40 5.83
CA THR A 311 8.98 8.32 6.83
C THR A 311 10.01 7.21 6.56
N ALA A 312 10.18 6.77 5.31
CA ALA A 312 11.12 5.73 4.96
C ALA A 312 12.55 6.25 4.78
N TRP A 313 12.71 7.43 4.18
CA TRP A 313 14.03 7.95 3.82
C TRP A 313 14.82 8.46 5.02
N LEU A 314 14.13 9.01 6.02
CA LEU A 314 14.74 9.53 7.25
C LEU A 314 15.00 8.44 8.29
N ARG A 315 14.22 7.36 8.29
CA ARG A 315 14.31 6.26 9.27
C ARG A 315 15.69 5.62 9.34
N ASP A 316 16.30 5.31 8.20
CA ASP A 316 17.64 4.72 8.14
C ASP A 316 18.70 5.68 8.72
N LEU A 317 18.52 6.99 8.53
CA LEU A 317 19.42 8.01 9.07
C LEU A 317 19.19 8.22 10.58
N ASP A 318 17.94 8.18 11.06
CA ASP A 318 17.62 8.35 12.47
C ASP A 318 18.12 7.18 13.34
N GLN A 319 18.14 5.96 12.80
CA GLN A 319 18.71 4.80 13.47
C GLN A 319 20.23 4.90 13.67
N GLU A 320 20.96 5.42 12.69
CA GLU A 320 22.40 5.67 12.83
C GLU A 320 22.73 6.67 13.94
N HIS A 321 21.78 7.54 14.28
CA HIS A 321 21.93 8.53 15.34
C HIS A 321 21.27 8.08 16.66
N GLY A 322 20.77 6.84 16.75
CA GLY A 322 20.14 6.30 17.96
C GLY A 322 18.74 6.85 18.25
N HIS A 323 18.08 7.48 17.28
CA HIS A 323 16.75 8.11 17.40
C HIS A 323 15.62 7.28 16.77
N GLY A 324 15.91 6.05 16.33
CA GLY A 324 14.96 5.23 15.58
C GLY A 324 13.94 4.52 16.47
N ASP A 325 12.86 5.20 16.86
CA ASP A 325 11.75 4.62 17.63
C ASP A 325 10.38 4.77 16.94
N ASP A 326 10.36 4.93 15.62
CA ASP A 326 9.11 4.80 14.87
C ASP A 326 8.86 3.32 14.57
N GLY A 327 7.78 2.80 15.18
CA GLY A 327 7.31 1.43 14.96
C GLY A 327 7.00 1.14 13.49
N PRO A 328 6.91 -0.15 13.11
CA PRO A 328 6.70 -0.57 11.71
C PRO A 328 5.40 -0.02 11.08
N SER A 329 4.44 0.40 11.91
CA SER A 329 3.15 0.96 11.53
C SER A 329 3.21 2.38 10.93
N ALA A 330 4.26 3.16 11.20
CA ALA A 330 4.40 4.55 10.73
C ALA A 330 4.48 4.70 9.19
N SER A 331 4.57 3.59 8.46
CA SER A 331 4.63 3.57 6.98
C SER A 331 3.30 3.19 6.29
N LEU A 332 2.24 2.95 7.07
CA LEU A 332 0.97 2.44 6.54
C LEU A 332 -0.07 3.54 6.34
N CYS A 333 0.08 4.67 7.03
CA CYS A 333 -0.76 5.85 6.87
C CYS A 333 0.06 7.13 7.06
N ALA A 334 -0.60 8.29 6.92
CA ALA A 334 0.01 9.60 7.09
C ALA A 334 -0.19 10.20 8.49
N ALA A 335 -0.37 9.35 9.50
CA ALA A 335 -0.39 9.80 10.88
C ALA A 335 1.04 10.20 11.29
N PRO A 336 1.25 11.41 11.86
CA PRO A 336 2.55 11.77 12.42
C PRO A 336 2.86 10.96 13.70
N VAL A 337 1.84 10.48 14.40
CA VAL A 337 1.93 9.74 15.67
C VAL A 337 1.53 8.27 15.50
N PRO A 338 1.85 7.39 16.47
CA PRO A 338 1.39 6.00 16.42
C PRO A 338 -0.11 5.91 16.18
N CYS A 339 -0.50 5.14 15.16
CA CYS A 339 -1.88 4.99 14.73
C CYS A 339 -2.38 3.57 15.03
N ALA A 340 -3.43 3.45 15.85
CA ALA A 340 -4.00 2.15 16.18
C ALA A 340 -4.58 1.42 14.94
N ALA A 341 -5.12 2.11 13.94
CA ALA A 341 -5.54 1.46 12.69
C ALA A 341 -4.34 0.87 11.90
N ALA A 342 -3.18 1.54 11.96
CA ALA A 342 -1.95 1.01 11.37
C ALA A 342 -1.40 -0.19 12.17
N GLU A 343 -1.45 -0.16 13.51
CA GLU A 343 -1.12 -1.32 14.34
C GLU A 343 -2.06 -2.52 14.10
N LEU A 344 -3.36 -2.28 13.91
CA LEU A 344 -4.30 -3.31 13.48
C LEU A 344 -3.90 -3.91 12.13
N ALA A 345 -3.46 -3.07 11.19
CA ALA A 345 -3.01 -3.53 9.88
C ALA A 345 -1.72 -4.39 9.99
N VAL A 346 -0.78 -4.04 10.88
CA VAL A 346 0.39 -4.88 11.21
C VAL A 346 -0.05 -6.21 11.81
N LEU A 347 -0.98 -6.20 12.76
CA LEU A 347 -1.53 -7.41 13.37
C LEU A 347 -2.19 -8.31 12.32
N ALA A 348 -3.05 -7.75 11.47
CA ALA A 348 -3.73 -8.48 10.41
C ALA A 348 -2.72 -9.09 9.43
N ALA A 349 -1.71 -8.32 9.00
CA ALA A 349 -0.65 -8.82 8.14
C ALA A 349 0.15 -9.97 8.81
N THR A 350 0.44 -9.84 10.11
CA THR A 350 1.12 -10.86 10.89
C THR A 350 0.28 -12.13 11.00
N GLU A 351 -1.00 -12.03 11.34
CA GLU A 351 -1.86 -13.21 11.48
C GLU A 351 -2.13 -13.90 10.14
N VAL A 352 -2.27 -13.15 9.04
CA VAL A 352 -2.40 -13.74 7.70
C VAL A 352 -1.11 -14.45 7.28
N THR A 353 0.04 -13.79 7.43
CA THR A 353 1.35 -14.41 7.13
C THR A 353 1.56 -15.67 7.98
N ARG A 354 1.24 -15.61 9.28
CA ARG A 354 1.31 -16.75 10.19
C ARG A 354 0.37 -17.88 9.76
N ALA A 355 -0.85 -17.55 9.35
CA ALA A 355 -1.82 -18.54 8.91
C ALA A 355 -1.36 -19.28 7.65
N VAL A 356 -0.79 -18.57 6.67
CA VAL A 356 -0.20 -19.19 5.48
C VAL A 356 1.01 -20.07 5.86
N LEU A 357 1.94 -19.53 6.65
CA LEU A 357 3.17 -20.25 7.04
C LEU A 357 2.94 -21.48 7.92
N ARG A 358 1.78 -21.59 8.59
CA ARG A 358 1.39 -22.80 9.33
C ARG A 358 1.04 -23.97 8.42
N SER A 359 0.73 -23.71 7.15
CA SER A 359 0.14 -24.70 6.24
C SER A 359 0.90 -24.84 4.92
N ALA A 360 1.73 -23.85 4.56
CA ALA A 360 2.59 -23.91 3.39
C ALA A 360 3.89 -23.12 3.60
N GLU A 361 4.98 -23.62 3.00
CA GLU A 361 6.23 -22.88 2.85
C GLU A 361 6.23 -22.05 1.56
N PRO A 362 6.49 -20.74 1.63
CA PRO A 362 6.62 -19.90 0.45
C PRO A 362 7.98 -20.11 -0.19
N VAL A 363 8.00 -20.13 -1.52
CA VAL A 363 9.21 -20.19 -2.34
C VAL A 363 9.20 -19.01 -3.29
N VAL A 364 10.25 -18.18 -3.25
CA VAL A 364 10.44 -17.07 -4.18
C VAL A 364 11.13 -17.58 -5.44
N HIS A 365 10.46 -17.46 -6.59
CA HIS A 365 11.06 -17.71 -7.89
C HIS A 365 11.74 -16.46 -8.45
N THR A 366 11.14 -15.29 -8.28
CA THR A 366 11.67 -14.00 -8.76
C THR A 366 11.21 -12.86 -7.84
N PRO A 367 12.06 -11.83 -7.58
CA PRO A 367 13.48 -11.79 -7.91
C PRO A 367 14.28 -12.72 -7.01
N ARG A 368 15.50 -13.07 -7.42
CA ARG A 368 16.43 -13.77 -6.53
C ARG A 368 16.80 -12.84 -5.38
N ILE A 369 16.45 -13.23 -4.16
CA ILE A 369 16.79 -12.47 -2.95
C ILE A 369 18.01 -13.12 -2.32
N ASP A 370 19.09 -12.36 -2.21
CA ASP A 370 20.26 -12.74 -1.42
C ASP A 370 19.95 -12.47 0.08
N PRO A 371 20.02 -13.48 0.96
CA PRO A 371 19.76 -13.30 2.40
C PRO A 371 20.64 -12.24 3.07
N ASP A 372 21.90 -12.12 2.62
CA ASP A 372 22.88 -11.20 3.18
C ASP A 372 22.84 -9.82 2.49
N ALA A 373 22.20 -9.76 1.32
CA ALA A 373 22.09 -8.55 0.50
C ALA A 373 20.70 -8.44 -0.15
N PRO A 374 19.63 -8.28 0.64
CA PRO A 374 18.28 -8.13 0.12
C PRO A 374 18.20 -6.93 -0.84
N PRO A 375 17.33 -6.99 -1.87
CA PRO A 375 17.27 -5.94 -2.88
C PRO A 375 16.87 -4.61 -2.24
N ALA A 376 17.35 -3.50 -2.80
CA ALA A 376 17.01 -2.17 -2.30
C ALA A 376 15.50 -1.89 -2.37
N ASP A 377 14.82 -2.48 -3.35
CA ASP A 377 13.37 -2.40 -3.58
C ASP A 377 12.83 -3.81 -3.80
N LEU A 378 11.64 -4.08 -3.26
CA LEU A 378 10.92 -5.33 -3.47
C LEU A 378 9.44 -5.00 -3.63
N HIS A 379 8.97 -4.92 -4.88
CA HIS A 379 7.57 -4.58 -5.15
C HIS A 379 6.71 -5.85 -5.12
N ALA A 380 5.54 -5.77 -4.48
CA ALA A 380 4.62 -6.90 -4.39
C ALA A 380 4.19 -7.42 -5.77
N ASP A 381 3.94 -6.52 -6.72
CA ASP A 381 3.57 -6.84 -8.11
C ASP A 381 4.71 -7.48 -8.94
N SER A 382 5.96 -7.40 -8.47
CA SER A 382 7.13 -7.97 -9.13
C SER A 382 7.54 -9.34 -8.59
N LEU A 383 6.89 -9.79 -7.51
CA LEU A 383 7.19 -11.04 -6.82
C LEU A 383 6.50 -12.21 -7.52
N ASP A 384 7.27 -13.26 -7.78
CA ASP A 384 6.77 -14.56 -8.23
C ASP A 384 6.97 -15.57 -7.10
N LEU A 385 5.87 -15.91 -6.43
CA LEU A 385 5.83 -16.80 -5.27
C LEU A 385 5.12 -18.11 -5.62
N ALA A 386 5.56 -19.21 -5.02
CA ALA A 386 4.80 -20.45 -4.95
C ALA A 386 4.62 -20.86 -3.50
N LEU A 387 3.55 -21.59 -3.20
CA LEU A 387 3.29 -22.18 -1.89
C LEU A 387 3.44 -23.70 -1.98
N THR A 388 4.38 -24.27 -1.23
CA THR A 388 4.63 -25.71 -1.17
C THR A 388 4.17 -26.28 0.16
N ASP A 389 3.67 -27.52 0.17
CA ASP A 389 3.26 -28.17 1.41
C ASP A 389 4.42 -28.30 2.40
N THR A 390 4.14 -28.09 3.68
CA THR A 390 5.04 -28.37 4.80
C THR A 390 5.15 -29.89 5.05
N ASP A 391 5.73 -30.68 4.15
CA ASP A 391 5.95 -32.11 4.44
C ASP A 391 7.08 -32.27 5.50
N PRO A 392 6.84 -32.91 6.67
CA PRO A 392 7.83 -33.04 7.75
C PRO A 392 9.00 -33.99 7.44
N ARG A 393 9.02 -34.66 6.28
CA ARG A 393 10.06 -35.61 5.90
C ARG A 393 10.91 -35.03 4.79
N GLY A 394 11.99 -34.37 5.20
CA GLY A 394 13.00 -33.78 4.31
C GLY A 394 13.29 -34.64 3.08
N GLY A 395 12.75 -34.20 1.96
CA GLY A 395 13.25 -34.51 0.63
C GLY A 395 13.53 -33.17 -0.01
N VAL A 396 14.79 -32.94 -0.40
CA VAL A 396 15.10 -31.90 -1.39
C VAL A 396 14.11 -32.10 -2.54
N PRO A 397 13.34 -31.08 -2.97
CA PRO A 397 12.48 -31.23 -4.13
C PRO A 397 13.39 -31.50 -5.32
N SER A 398 13.53 -32.79 -5.65
CA SER A 398 14.08 -33.20 -6.93
C SER A 398 13.05 -32.79 -7.96
N PHE A 399 13.29 -31.63 -8.58
CA PHE A 399 12.66 -31.27 -9.84
C PHE A 399 13.14 -32.26 -10.91
N ALA A 400 12.60 -33.47 -10.90
CA ALA A 400 12.45 -34.24 -12.11
C ALA A 400 11.18 -33.72 -12.80
N PRO A 401 11.26 -33.16 -14.02
CA PRO A 401 10.06 -32.86 -14.77
C PRO A 401 9.35 -34.19 -15.01
N GLY A 402 8.17 -34.35 -14.41
CA GLY A 402 7.25 -35.43 -14.74
C GLY A 402 6.80 -35.27 -16.18
N ALA A 403 7.61 -35.77 -17.12
CA ALA A 403 7.23 -35.92 -18.50
C ALA A 403 6.04 -36.88 -18.57
N GLY A 404 4.87 -36.36 -18.94
CA GLY A 404 3.72 -37.18 -19.35
C GLY A 404 2.35 -36.74 -18.85
N GLY A 405 2.24 -35.85 -17.84
CA GLY A 405 0.93 -35.50 -17.24
C GLY A 405 0.50 -34.03 -17.34
N SER A 406 1.38 -33.08 -17.68
CA SER A 406 1.09 -31.65 -17.49
C SER A 406 0.38 -30.99 -18.68
N SER A 407 0.71 -31.35 -19.92
CA SER A 407 0.17 -30.64 -21.10
C SER A 407 -1.34 -30.83 -21.28
N ALA A 408 -1.86 -32.06 -21.12
CA ALA A 408 -3.29 -32.34 -21.19
C ALA A 408 -4.08 -31.69 -20.04
N ARG A 409 -3.49 -31.59 -18.84
CA ARG A 409 -4.09 -30.90 -17.70
C ARG A 409 -4.12 -29.38 -17.90
N HIS A 410 -3.06 -28.80 -18.44
CA HIS A 410 -3.01 -27.37 -18.76
C HIS A 410 -3.95 -27.01 -19.91
N ALA A 411 -4.10 -27.88 -20.91
CA ALA A 411 -5.09 -27.74 -21.96
C ALA A 411 -6.52 -27.76 -21.41
N ALA A 412 -6.84 -28.72 -20.52
CA ALA A 412 -8.16 -28.78 -19.87
C ALA A 412 -8.48 -27.51 -19.07
N LEU A 413 -7.51 -27.02 -18.27
CA LEU A 413 -7.67 -25.76 -17.52
C LEU A 413 -7.84 -24.55 -18.45
N ALA A 414 -7.07 -24.48 -19.54
CA ALA A 414 -7.20 -23.41 -20.53
C ALA A 414 -8.58 -23.45 -21.22
N HIS A 415 -9.12 -24.63 -21.54
CA HIS A 415 -10.48 -24.76 -22.06
C HIS A 415 -11.55 -24.29 -21.07
N ASP A 416 -11.39 -24.60 -19.78
CA ASP A 416 -12.31 -24.14 -18.74
C ASP A 416 -12.22 -22.62 -18.54
N SER A 417 -11.02 -22.05 -18.56
CA SER A 417 -10.81 -20.59 -18.53
C SER A 417 -11.44 -19.90 -19.74
N ALA A 418 -11.29 -20.45 -20.95
CA ALA A 418 -11.93 -19.90 -22.13
C ALA A 418 -13.47 -19.96 -22.05
N ARG A 419 -14.03 -21.05 -21.51
CA ARG A 419 -15.48 -21.19 -21.29
C ARG A 419 -15.99 -20.14 -20.30
N SER A 420 -15.24 -19.88 -19.24
CA SER A 420 -15.56 -18.84 -18.25
C SER A 420 -15.54 -17.44 -18.87
N LEU A 421 -14.52 -17.13 -19.69
CA LEU A 421 -14.43 -15.85 -20.42
C LEU A 421 -15.59 -15.67 -21.42
N ASP A 422 -16.02 -16.73 -22.11
CA ASP A 422 -17.17 -16.70 -23.01
C ASP A 422 -18.50 -16.52 -22.25
N GLU A 423 -18.62 -17.06 -21.04
CA GLU A 423 -19.77 -16.83 -20.15
C GLU A 423 -19.80 -15.38 -19.65
N GLN A 424 -18.65 -14.86 -19.20
CA GLN A 424 -18.52 -13.47 -18.75
C GLN A 424 -18.79 -12.48 -19.88
N ALA A 425 -18.32 -12.75 -21.10
CA ALA A 425 -18.64 -11.95 -22.28
C ALA A 425 -20.16 -11.90 -22.54
N ARG A 426 -20.86 -13.04 -22.42
CA ARG A 426 -22.32 -13.12 -22.56
C ARG A 426 -23.03 -12.30 -21.48
N GLN A 427 -22.64 -12.45 -20.22
CA GLN A 427 -23.23 -11.68 -19.11
C GLN A 427 -23.04 -10.17 -19.28
N LEU A 428 -21.86 -9.73 -19.72
CA LEU A 428 -21.58 -8.31 -20.00
C LEU A 428 -22.41 -7.79 -21.17
N ALA A 429 -22.54 -8.57 -22.25
CA ALA A 429 -23.37 -8.22 -23.40
C ALA A 429 -24.86 -8.16 -23.04
N ASP A 430 -25.35 -9.10 -22.22
CA ASP A 430 -26.74 -9.12 -21.75
C ASP A 430 -27.02 -7.98 -20.78
N CYS A 431 -26.06 -7.64 -19.91
CA CYS A 431 -26.13 -6.43 -19.07
C CYS A 431 -26.24 -5.17 -19.94
N ALA A 432 -25.39 -5.04 -20.97
CA ALA A 432 -25.43 -3.91 -21.90
C ALA A 432 -26.72 -3.83 -22.75
N ARG A 433 -27.47 -4.93 -22.89
CA ARG A 433 -28.77 -4.96 -23.58
C ARG A 433 -29.94 -4.51 -22.72
N GLN A 434 -29.75 -4.38 -21.39
CA GLN A 434 -30.82 -3.94 -20.51
C GLN A 434 -31.20 -2.48 -20.80
N SER A 435 -32.50 -2.19 -20.86
CA SER A 435 -33.03 -0.91 -21.33
C SER A 435 -32.70 0.29 -20.42
N HIS A 436 -32.22 0.07 -19.20
CA HIS A 436 -31.94 1.12 -18.23
C HIS A 436 -30.67 1.94 -18.54
N TRP A 437 -29.82 1.49 -19.47
CA TRP A 437 -28.62 2.23 -19.91
C TRP A 437 -28.91 3.32 -20.95
N ASN A 438 -30.09 3.35 -21.58
CA ASN A 438 -30.37 4.20 -22.75
C ASN A 438 -30.96 5.59 -22.40
N HIS A 439 -30.96 5.99 -21.13
CA HIS A 439 -31.70 7.17 -20.67
C HIS A 439 -30.89 8.47 -20.64
N ASP A 440 -29.56 8.40 -20.70
CA ASP A 440 -28.67 9.55 -20.77
C ASP A 440 -27.31 9.21 -21.43
N ALA A 441 -26.47 10.23 -21.62
CA ALA A 441 -25.17 10.08 -22.27
C ALA A 441 -24.18 9.22 -21.45
N PHE A 442 -24.31 9.23 -20.11
CA PHE A 442 -23.45 8.44 -19.22
C PHE A 442 -23.81 6.95 -19.29
N GLY A 443 -25.11 6.62 -19.33
CA GLY A 443 -25.60 5.27 -19.52
C GLY A 443 -25.17 4.68 -20.86
N GLU A 444 -25.18 5.48 -21.94
CA GLU A 444 -24.66 5.06 -23.25
C GLU A 444 -23.14 4.80 -23.21
N GLU A 445 -22.38 5.63 -22.50
CA GLU A 445 -20.94 5.42 -22.28
C GLU A 445 -20.65 4.13 -21.48
N CYS A 446 -21.43 3.87 -20.43
CA CYS A 446 -21.37 2.62 -19.68
C CYS A 446 -21.72 1.42 -20.57
N ARG A 447 -22.77 1.52 -21.39
CA ARG A 447 -23.20 0.48 -22.33
C ARG A 447 -22.08 0.14 -23.33
N MET A 448 -21.48 1.16 -23.93
CA MET A 448 -20.38 0.98 -24.88
C MET A 448 -19.13 0.39 -24.22
N THR A 449 -18.85 0.77 -22.97
CA THR A 449 -17.74 0.20 -22.19
C THR A 449 -17.95 -1.27 -21.87
N LEU A 450 -19.17 -1.66 -21.49
CA LEU A 450 -19.56 -3.06 -21.23
C LEU A 450 -19.43 -3.91 -22.50
N LEU A 451 -19.92 -3.42 -23.66
CA LEU A 451 -19.78 -4.11 -24.95
C LEU A 451 -18.32 -4.25 -25.37
N ALA A 452 -17.51 -3.20 -25.23
CA ALA A 452 -16.09 -3.25 -25.52
C ALA A 452 -15.37 -4.26 -24.59
N HIS A 453 -15.82 -4.40 -23.33
CA HIS A 453 -15.26 -5.38 -22.42
C HIS A 453 -15.68 -6.81 -22.77
N ALA A 454 -16.94 -7.03 -23.13
CA ALA A 454 -17.43 -8.31 -23.64
C ALA A 454 -16.61 -8.78 -24.85
N GLU A 455 -16.34 -7.88 -25.81
CA GLU A 455 -15.54 -8.19 -26.99
C GLU A 455 -14.09 -8.56 -26.64
N ARG A 456 -13.48 -7.88 -25.66
CA ARG A 456 -12.13 -8.23 -25.15
C ARG A 456 -12.13 -9.62 -24.50
N CYS A 457 -13.17 -9.95 -23.72
CA CYS A 457 -13.32 -11.27 -23.12
C CYS A 457 -13.46 -12.36 -24.19
N THR A 458 -14.24 -12.14 -25.26
CA THR A 458 -14.35 -13.07 -26.38
C THR A 458 -13.01 -13.27 -27.10
N ARG A 459 -12.28 -12.19 -27.40
CA ARG A 459 -10.94 -12.28 -28.01
C ARG A 459 -9.95 -13.04 -27.13
N ALA A 460 -9.95 -12.77 -25.83
CA ALA A 460 -9.13 -13.48 -24.86
C ALA A 460 -9.50 -14.97 -24.77
N ALA A 461 -10.79 -15.32 -24.82
CA ALA A 461 -11.24 -16.71 -24.85
C ALA A 461 -10.74 -17.45 -26.11
N GLU A 462 -10.73 -16.78 -27.26
CA GLU A 462 -10.18 -17.33 -28.51
C GLU A 462 -8.66 -17.53 -28.47
N ASP A 463 -7.91 -16.59 -27.89
CA ASP A 463 -6.47 -16.72 -27.67
C ASP A 463 -6.15 -17.89 -26.73
N VAL A 464 -6.90 -18.02 -25.64
CA VAL A 464 -6.75 -19.12 -24.68
C VAL A 464 -7.13 -20.47 -25.31
N ARG A 465 -8.19 -20.54 -26.13
CA ARG A 465 -8.53 -21.75 -26.90
C ARG A 465 -7.42 -22.15 -27.87
N ARG A 466 -6.79 -21.18 -28.56
CA ARG A 466 -5.63 -21.45 -29.44
C ARG A 466 -4.43 -21.96 -28.65
N ALA A 467 -4.17 -21.40 -27.47
CA ALA A 467 -3.12 -21.88 -26.58
C ALA A 467 -3.42 -23.31 -26.06
N ALA A 468 -4.67 -23.60 -25.69
CA ALA A 468 -5.10 -24.94 -25.27
C ALA A 468 -4.87 -25.98 -26.38
N GLN A 469 -5.28 -25.67 -27.62
CA GLN A 469 -5.07 -26.53 -28.79
C GLN A 469 -3.59 -26.75 -29.12
N TRP A 470 -2.74 -25.77 -28.82
CA TRP A 470 -1.29 -25.92 -28.99
C TRP A 470 -0.69 -26.84 -27.92
N LEU A 471 -1.19 -26.78 -26.69
CA LEU A 471 -0.79 -27.67 -25.59
C LEU A 471 -1.30 -29.12 -25.76
N GLU A 472 -2.32 -29.34 -26.57
CA GLU A 472 -2.83 -30.70 -26.91
C GLU A 472 -2.05 -31.40 -28.04
N ARG A 473 -1.20 -30.66 -28.76
CA ARG A 473 -0.32 -31.21 -29.82
C ARG A 473 1.01 -31.64 -29.23
#